data_AF-M1TRG6-F1
#
_entry.id   AF-M1TRG6-F1
#
_cell.length_a   1.000
_cell.length_b   1.000
_cell.length_c   1.000
_cell.angle_alpha   90.00
_cell.angle_beta   90.00
_cell.angle_gamma   90.00
#
_symmetry.space_group_name_H-M   'P 1'
#
loop_
_entity.id
_entity.type
_entity.pdbx_description
1 polymer ?
#
loop_
_entity_poly.entity_id
_entity_poly.type
_entity_poly.pdbx_seq_one_letter_code
_entity_poly.pdbx_strand_id
1 'polypeptide(L)'
;MTAPVVDVPRRVDWETLRSQLDWLNTMAMQDLYAVFNRSLEMDPRAAQRYLEEAVADIVAAFGGDSRVLTEGWLDDLLPGHVPQTIPAAPSIEQITAQVGWGTAPMFTGVGNSLVRLSSVVQQHVFGAQRDTVKAFSVDTGLRWGRIARLDSCEFCRVLASRGAVYGSESRALRVGMAGMENHYVGDAGTLRGRRLKSGRVRGEQQHAEKYHDHCRCVVAPAGGSLELGLPDYTERFQEEYAAAVKMLPDGEPITMQAVTRAMRELRK
;
A
#
# COMPACT_ATOMS: atom_id res chain seq x y z
N MET A 1 20.81 15.48 -41.27
CA MET A 1 19.43 15.32 -40.79
C MET A 1 19.36 13.96 -40.13
N THR A 2 19.45 13.91 -38.80
CA THR A 2 19.27 12.67 -38.02
C THR A 2 17.78 12.35 -37.99
N ALA A 3 17.41 11.13 -38.39
CA ALA A 3 16.04 10.65 -38.30
C ALA A 3 15.57 10.69 -36.83
N PRO A 4 14.28 11.00 -36.56
CA PRO A 4 13.74 10.89 -35.22
C PRO A 4 13.82 9.43 -34.79
N VAL A 5 14.53 9.16 -33.68
CA VAL A 5 14.47 7.87 -33.01
C VAL A 5 13.02 7.70 -32.55
N VAL A 6 12.31 6.77 -33.18
CA VAL A 6 11.00 6.35 -32.69
C VAL A 6 11.29 5.56 -31.43
N ASP A 7 11.14 6.20 -30.27
CA ASP A 7 11.40 5.57 -28.98
C ASP A 7 10.31 4.52 -28.77
N VAL A 8 10.64 3.25 -29.04
CA VAL A 8 9.71 2.13 -28.84
C VAL A 8 9.47 2.01 -27.34
N PRO A 9 8.22 2.08 -26.87
CA PRO A 9 7.93 1.97 -25.44
C PRO A 9 8.53 0.67 -24.88
N ARG A 10 9.39 0.81 -23.86
CA ARG A 10 9.95 -0.30 -23.11
C ARG A 10 8.93 -0.75 -22.08
N ARG A 11 8.48 -2.01 -22.19
CA ARG A 11 7.65 -2.63 -21.18
C ARG A 11 8.42 -2.74 -19.87
N VAL A 12 7.85 -2.20 -18.80
CA VAL A 12 8.44 -2.26 -17.46
C VAL A 12 8.30 -3.68 -16.91
N ASP A 13 9.43 -4.36 -16.67
CA ASP A 13 9.48 -5.64 -15.96
C ASP A 13 9.41 -5.41 -14.45
N TRP A 14 8.18 -5.39 -13.93
CA TRP A 14 7.93 -5.35 -12.49
C TRP A 14 7.91 -6.75 -11.85
N GLU A 15 7.97 -7.83 -12.62
CA GLU A 15 7.83 -9.20 -12.12
C GLU A 15 9.12 -9.68 -11.45
N THR A 16 10.26 -9.32 -12.03
CA THR A 16 11.57 -9.53 -11.40
C THR A 16 11.65 -8.82 -10.05
N LEU A 17 11.31 -7.52 -9.99
CA LEU A 17 11.28 -6.76 -8.74
C LEU A 17 10.31 -7.39 -7.71
N ARG A 18 9.12 -7.80 -8.15
CA ARG A 18 8.15 -8.47 -7.26
C ARG A 18 8.74 -9.72 -6.64
N SER A 19 9.40 -10.56 -7.43
CA SER A 19 10.00 -11.81 -6.97
C SER A 19 11.09 -11.55 -5.93
N GLN A 20 11.91 -10.51 -6.13
CA GLN A 20 12.92 -10.07 -5.16
C GLN A 20 12.29 -9.58 -3.86
N LEU A 21 11.22 -8.77 -3.92
CA LEU A 21 10.49 -8.30 -2.74
C LEU A 21 9.77 -9.42 -1.99
N ASP A 22 9.29 -10.43 -2.70
CA ASP A 22 8.70 -11.61 -2.07
C ASP A 22 9.73 -12.42 -1.29
N TRP A 23 10.92 -12.59 -1.87
CA TRP A 23 12.03 -13.24 -1.19
C TRP A 23 12.48 -12.43 0.04
N LEU A 24 12.63 -11.11 -0.12
CA LEU A 24 12.95 -10.19 0.98
C LEU A 24 11.91 -10.27 2.11
N ASN A 25 10.63 -10.26 1.77
CA ASN A 25 9.56 -10.42 2.75
C ASN A 25 9.58 -11.82 3.41
N THR A 26 9.98 -12.86 2.68
CA THR A 26 10.10 -14.20 3.26
C THR A 26 11.17 -14.23 4.35
N MET A 27 12.32 -13.62 4.12
CA MET A 27 13.36 -13.46 5.14
C MET A 27 12.88 -12.62 6.33
N ALA A 28 12.22 -11.48 6.07
CA ALA A 28 11.66 -10.64 7.12
C ALA A 28 10.64 -11.39 8.01
N MET A 29 9.83 -12.28 7.42
CA MET A 29 8.90 -13.13 8.18
C MET A 29 9.60 -14.23 8.97
N GLN A 30 10.73 -14.75 8.49
CA GLN A 30 11.55 -15.71 9.23
C GLN A 30 12.16 -15.07 10.48
N ASP A 31 12.72 -13.86 10.35
CA ASP A 31 13.27 -13.11 11.48
C ASP A 31 12.17 -12.73 12.47
N LEU A 32 11.02 -12.27 11.97
CA LEU A 32 9.85 -12.00 12.82
C LEU A 32 9.42 -13.25 13.60
N TYR A 33 9.36 -14.40 12.95
CA TYR A 33 8.98 -15.66 13.60
C TYR A 33 9.97 -16.05 14.70
N ALA A 34 11.28 -15.88 14.44
CA ALA A 34 12.33 -16.18 15.43
C ALA A 34 12.23 -15.27 16.67
N VAL A 35 12.07 -13.95 16.47
CA VAL A 35 11.92 -13.02 17.60
C VAL A 35 10.59 -13.22 18.31
N PHE A 36 9.51 -13.50 17.58
CA PHE A 36 8.22 -13.79 18.17
C PHE A 36 8.26 -15.02 19.08
N ASN A 37 8.87 -16.12 18.63
CA ASN A 37 9.00 -17.33 19.46
C ASN A 37 9.78 -17.06 20.75
N ARG A 38 10.86 -16.28 20.69
CA ARG A 38 11.60 -15.88 21.89
C ARG A 38 10.74 -15.07 22.86
N SER A 39 9.86 -14.21 22.34
CA SER A 39 8.96 -13.40 23.17
C SER A 39 7.94 -14.24 23.98
N LEU A 40 7.65 -15.48 23.55
CA LEU A 40 6.72 -16.37 24.25
C LEU A 40 7.27 -16.90 25.58
N GLU A 41 8.58 -16.79 25.80
CA GLU A 41 9.25 -17.17 27.05
C GLU A 41 9.26 -16.02 28.08
N MET A 42 8.68 -14.87 27.74
CA MET A 42 8.69 -13.65 28.55
C MET A 42 7.29 -13.37 29.11
N ASP A 43 7.21 -12.54 30.17
CA ASP A 43 5.93 -11.95 30.57
C ASP A 43 5.43 -10.97 29.47
N PRO A 44 4.11 -10.74 29.34
CA PRO A 44 3.56 -9.94 28.24
C PRO A 44 4.16 -8.52 28.09
N ARG A 45 4.54 -7.86 29.20
CA ARG A 45 5.12 -6.51 29.13
C ARG A 45 6.58 -6.56 28.68
N ALA A 46 7.35 -7.53 29.15
CA ALA A 46 8.70 -7.75 28.65
C ALA A 46 8.71 -8.18 27.19
N ALA A 47 7.80 -9.07 26.79
CA ALA A 47 7.60 -9.50 25.41
C ALA A 47 7.30 -8.31 24.48
N GLN A 48 6.39 -7.42 24.89
CA GLN A 48 6.07 -6.22 24.09
C GLN A 48 7.29 -5.33 23.88
N ARG A 49 8.04 -4.97 24.94
CA ARG A 49 9.23 -4.11 24.81
C ARG A 49 10.30 -4.74 23.92
N TYR A 50 10.53 -6.04 24.09
CA TYR A 50 11.45 -6.80 23.25
C TYR A 50 11.02 -6.78 21.76
N LEU A 51 9.72 -6.95 21.51
CA LEU A 51 9.17 -6.92 20.15
C LEU A 51 9.16 -5.51 19.55
N GLU A 52 9.04 -4.45 20.34
CA GLU A 52 9.12 -3.06 19.86
C GLU A 52 10.50 -2.78 19.23
N GLU A 53 11.57 -3.17 19.91
CA GLU A 53 12.95 -3.04 19.40
C GLU A 53 13.18 -3.98 18.21
N ALA A 54 12.88 -5.27 18.36
CA ALA A 54 13.13 -6.26 17.31
C ALA A 54 12.35 -5.99 16.02
N VAL A 55 11.10 -5.56 16.10
CA VAL A 55 10.31 -5.22 14.91
C VAL A 55 10.80 -3.93 14.26
N ALA A 56 11.26 -2.95 15.06
CA ALA A 56 11.88 -1.74 14.51
C ALA A 56 13.13 -2.06 13.69
N ASP A 57 13.99 -2.94 14.19
CA ASP A 57 15.21 -3.37 13.49
C ASP A 57 14.89 -4.13 12.20
N ILE A 58 13.93 -5.07 12.25
CA ILE A 58 13.47 -5.81 11.06
C ILE A 58 12.91 -4.83 10.02
N VAL A 59 12.05 -3.89 10.43
CA VAL A 59 11.47 -2.90 9.52
C VAL A 59 12.54 -1.99 8.93
N ALA A 60 13.51 -1.54 9.72
CA ALA A 60 14.59 -0.69 9.26
C ALA A 60 15.47 -1.42 8.22
N ALA A 61 15.87 -2.66 8.51
CA ALA A 61 16.72 -3.45 7.64
C ALA A 61 16.01 -3.81 6.33
N PHE A 62 14.90 -4.54 6.40
CA PHE A 62 14.21 -5.03 5.20
C PHE A 62 13.45 -3.93 4.45
N GLY A 63 13.02 -2.86 5.13
CA GLY A 63 12.53 -1.65 4.48
C GLY A 63 13.63 -0.93 3.70
N GLY A 64 14.83 -0.85 4.27
CA GLY A 64 16.02 -0.31 3.61
C GLY A 64 16.42 -1.10 2.37
N ASP A 65 16.49 -2.43 2.47
CA ASP A 65 16.83 -3.30 1.34
C ASP A 65 15.79 -3.23 0.23
N SER A 66 14.50 -3.17 0.58
CA SER A 66 13.40 -2.97 -0.37
C SER A 66 13.57 -1.67 -1.16
N ARG A 67 13.99 -0.61 -0.49
CA ARG A 67 14.32 0.67 -1.14
C ARG A 67 15.50 0.52 -2.09
N VAL A 68 16.61 -0.06 -1.67
CA VAL A 68 17.82 -0.22 -2.51
C VAL A 68 17.53 -1.05 -3.76
N LEU A 69 16.80 -2.17 -3.61
CA LEU A 69 16.37 -2.99 -4.76
C LEU A 69 15.50 -2.18 -5.72
N THR A 70 14.61 -1.34 -5.18
CA THR A 70 13.74 -0.48 -5.99
C THR A 70 14.51 0.63 -6.70
N GLU A 71 15.47 1.27 -6.03
CA GLU A 71 16.33 2.30 -6.61
C GLU A 71 17.16 1.75 -7.78
N GLY A 72 17.79 0.59 -7.59
CA GLY A 72 18.54 -0.07 -8.67
C GLY A 72 17.66 -0.43 -9.87
N TRP A 73 16.47 -0.99 -9.60
CA TRP A 73 15.49 -1.28 -10.65
C TRP A 73 15.01 -0.01 -11.40
N LEU A 74 14.84 1.11 -10.69
CA LEU A 74 14.48 2.38 -11.31
C LEU A 74 15.63 2.96 -12.16
N ASP A 75 16.87 2.84 -11.72
CA ASP A 75 18.05 3.25 -12.49
C ASP A 75 18.18 2.41 -13.79
N ASP A 76 17.89 1.11 -13.74
CA ASP A 76 17.85 0.26 -14.94
C ASP A 76 16.74 0.67 -15.94
N LEU A 77 15.64 1.24 -15.44
CA LEU A 77 14.53 1.73 -16.27
C LEU A 77 14.81 3.11 -16.85
N LEU A 78 15.39 4.01 -16.06
CA LEU A 78 15.70 5.38 -16.45
C LEU A 78 17.05 5.82 -15.83
N PRO A 79 18.18 5.50 -16.49
CA PRO A 79 19.50 5.74 -15.93
C PRO A 79 19.74 7.18 -15.51
N GLY A 80 20.39 7.35 -14.36
CA GLY A 80 20.74 8.66 -13.80
C GLY A 80 19.57 9.41 -13.16
N HIS A 81 18.38 8.80 -13.08
CA HIS A 81 17.21 9.35 -12.41
C HIS A 81 16.89 8.52 -11.17
N VAL A 82 17.57 8.81 -10.07
CA VAL A 82 17.18 8.29 -8.75
C VAL A 82 16.34 9.34 -8.01
N PRO A 83 15.38 8.92 -7.15
CA PRO A 83 14.60 9.89 -6.40
C PRO A 83 15.50 10.79 -5.53
N GLN A 84 15.30 12.10 -5.63
CA GLN A 84 16.01 13.12 -4.86
C GLN A 84 15.58 13.13 -3.40
N THR A 85 14.28 12.91 -3.16
CA THR A 85 13.71 12.89 -1.80
C THR A 85 12.85 11.66 -1.63
N ILE A 86 13.33 10.72 -0.83
CA ILE A 86 12.56 9.53 -0.45
C ILE A 86 11.98 9.76 0.94
N PRO A 87 10.72 9.34 1.19
CA PRO A 87 10.16 9.37 2.52
C PRO A 87 11.08 8.71 3.54
N ALA A 88 11.26 9.36 4.68
CA ALA A 88 12.05 8.81 5.78
C ALA A 88 11.47 7.46 6.22
N ALA A 89 12.34 6.61 6.75
CA ALA A 89 11.92 5.41 7.47
C ALA A 89 10.88 5.77 8.54
N PRO A 90 9.94 4.86 8.87
CA PRO A 90 8.95 5.11 9.90
C PRO A 90 9.63 5.51 11.21
N SER A 91 9.07 6.53 11.86
CA SER A 91 9.55 6.98 13.17
C SER A 91 9.40 5.87 14.22
N ILE A 92 10.23 5.93 15.26
CA ILE A 92 10.14 5.00 16.39
C ILE A 92 8.73 5.06 17.00
N GLU A 93 8.13 6.24 17.15
CA GLU A 93 6.78 6.37 17.69
C GLU A 93 5.72 5.66 16.84
N GLN A 94 5.86 5.70 15.51
CA GLN A 94 4.96 4.97 14.60
C GLN A 94 5.11 3.45 14.76
N ILE A 95 6.35 2.95 14.85
CA ILE A 95 6.60 1.52 15.04
C ILE A 95 6.11 1.07 16.41
N THR A 96 6.40 1.80 17.48
CA THR A 96 5.92 1.51 18.83
C THR A 96 4.40 1.42 18.87
N ALA A 97 3.69 2.37 18.25
CA ALA A 97 2.23 2.33 18.20
C ALA A 97 1.70 1.08 17.46
N GLN A 98 2.31 0.72 16.34
CA GLN A 98 1.93 -0.46 15.55
C GLN A 98 2.25 -1.78 16.25
N VAL A 99 3.39 -1.87 16.93
CA VAL A 99 3.75 -3.04 17.75
C VAL A 99 2.85 -3.14 18.97
N GLY A 100 2.49 -2.03 19.60
CA GLY A 100 1.49 -2.01 20.68
C GLY A 100 0.15 -2.60 20.24
N TRP A 101 -0.34 -2.21 19.05
CA TRP A 101 -1.52 -2.85 18.45
C TRP A 101 -1.29 -4.33 18.11
N GLY A 102 -0.12 -4.67 17.57
CA GLY A 102 0.24 -6.03 17.16
C GLY A 102 0.32 -7.00 18.33
N THR A 103 0.78 -6.54 19.49
CA THR A 103 0.94 -7.31 20.72
C THR A 103 -0.29 -7.32 21.61
N ALA A 104 -1.32 -6.50 21.34
CA ALA A 104 -2.54 -6.44 22.13
C ALA A 104 -3.17 -7.82 22.47
N PRO A 105 -3.21 -8.82 21.55
CA PRO A 105 -3.71 -10.16 21.88
C PRO A 105 -2.94 -10.89 22.98
N MET A 106 -1.68 -10.55 23.25
CA MET A 106 -0.90 -11.11 24.36
C MET A 106 -1.46 -10.70 25.73
N PHE A 107 -2.15 -9.56 25.79
CA PHE A 107 -2.75 -9.04 27.03
C PHE A 107 -4.22 -9.40 27.15
N THR A 108 -4.95 -9.44 26.04
CA THR A 108 -6.39 -9.69 26.03
C THR A 108 -6.74 -11.17 25.88
N GLY A 109 -5.83 -11.99 25.36
CA GLY A 109 -6.10 -13.38 24.96
C GLY A 109 -6.98 -13.51 23.71
N VAL A 110 -7.30 -12.40 23.03
CA VAL A 110 -8.20 -12.37 21.87
C VAL A 110 -7.42 -11.96 20.62
N GLY A 111 -7.38 -12.87 19.63
CA GLY A 111 -6.70 -12.65 18.35
C GLY A 111 -5.35 -13.35 18.27
N ASN A 112 -4.54 -12.98 17.26
CA ASN A 112 -3.24 -13.59 17.01
C ASN A 112 -2.18 -12.51 16.79
N SER A 113 -1.26 -12.36 17.75
CA SER A 113 -0.23 -11.32 17.72
C SER A 113 0.77 -11.52 16.59
N LEU A 114 1.13 -12.77 16.27
CA LEU A 114 2.05 -13.05 15.17
C LEU A 114 1.47 -12.56 13.84
N VAL A 115 0.19 -12.87 13.56
CA VAL A 115 -0.50 -12.41 12.34
C VAL A 115 -0.53 -10.88 12.24
N ARG A 116 -0.80 -10.17 13.35
CA ARG A 116 -0.81 -8.71 13.38
C ARG A 116 0.58 -8.12 13.14
N LEU A 117 1.61 -8.64 13.82
CA LEU A 117 2.99 -8.19 13.63
C LEU A 117 3.51 -8.52 12.22
N SER A 118 3.11 -9.66 11.64
CA SER A 118 3.39 -9.98 10.24
C SER A 118 2.78 -8.94 9.30
N SER A 119 1.59 -8.41 9.62
CA SER A 119 1.00 -7.31 8.84
C SER A 119 1.84 -6.04 8.91
N VAL A 120 2.34 -5.68 10.10
CA VAL A 120 3.20 -4.50 10.31
C VAL A 120 4.49 -4.61 9.49
N VAL A 121 5.24 -5.71 9.65
CA VAL A 121 6.49 -5.93 8.92
C VAL A 121 6.26 -5.90 7.41
N GLN A 122 5.26 -6.65 6.94
CA GLN A 122 4.96 -6.72 5.51
C GLN A 122 4.55 -5.34 4.94
N GLN A 123 3.78 -4.56 5.70
CA GLN A 123 3.35 -3.23 5.28
C GLN A 123 4.54 -2.32 5.00
N HIS A 124 5.58 -2.36 5.83
CA HIS A 124 6.76 -1.51 5.68
C HIS A 124 7.70 -2.00 4.58
N VAL A 125 7.93 -3.31 4.47
CA VAL A 125 8.77 -3.88 3.41
C VAL A 125 8.23 -3.50 2.02
N PHE A 126 6.95 -3.75 1.74
CA PHE A 126 6.36 -3.33 0.46
C PHE A 126 6.04 -1.83 0.43
N GLY A 127 5.93 -1.18 1.59
CA GLY A 127 5.72 0.26 1.72
C GLY A 127 6.88 1.05 1.14
N ALA A 128 8.10 0.67 1.50
CA ALA A 128 9.34 1.28 1.02
C ALA A 128 9.43 1.28 -0.51
N GLN A 129 9.13 0.14 -1.16
CA GLN A 129 9.06 0.07 -2.63
C GLN A 129 8.09 1.10 -3.21
N ARG A 130 6.88 1.17 -2.65
CA ARG A 130 5.84 2.06 -3.17
C ARG A 130 6.16 3.51 -2.96
N ASP A 131 6.78 3.86 -1.84
CA ASP A 131 7.17 5.22 -1.52
C ASP A 131 8.35 5.67 -2.40
N THR A 132 9.28 4.76 -2.70
CA THR A 132 10.41 5.00 -3.62
C THR A 132 9.92 5.29 -5.05
N VAL A 133 9.04 4.45 -5.61
CA VAL A 133 8.49 4.69 -6.96
C VAL A 133 7.64 5.96 -7.01
N LYS A 134 6.90 6.29 -5.95
CA LYS A 134 6.14 7.54 -5.90
C LYS A 134 7.07 8.75 -5.94
N ALA A 135 8.15 8.73 -5.15
CA ALA A 135 9.15 9.80 -5.15
C ALA A 135 9.77 9.94 -6.55
N PHE A 136 10.19 8.82 -7.15
CA PHE A 136 10.67 8.79 -8.53
C PHE A 136 9.70 9.41 -9.54
N SER A 137 8.41 9.03 -9.47
CA SER A 137 7.38 9.58 -10.35
C SER A 137 7.17 11.09 -10.16
N VAL A 138 7.31 11.60 -8.94
CA VAL A 138 7.25 13.04 -8.67
C VAL A 138 8.44 13.75 -9.31
N ASP A 139 9.65 13.22 -9.13
CA ASP A 139 10.89 13.84 -9.60
C ASP A 139 11.02 13.80 -11.14
N THR A 140 10.47 12.76 -11.77
CA THR A 140 10.51 12.57 -13.23
C THR A 140 9.27 13.10 -13.96
N GLY A 141 8.21 13.44 -13.24
CA GLY A 141 6.91 13.76 -13.82
C GLY A 141 6.16 12.58 -14.44
N LEU A 142 6.67 11.35 -14.27
CA LEU A 142 6.02 10.13 -14.75
C LEU A 142 4.78 9.80 -13.91
N ARG A 143 3.88 9.01 -14.50
CA ARG A 143 2.77 8.41 -13.74
C ARG A 143 3.23 7.09 -13.14
N TRP A 144 2.42 6.52 -12.26
CA TRP A 144 2.60 5.16 -11.78
C TRP A 144 1.27 4.44 -11.65
N GLY A 145 1.33 3.11 -11.69
CA GLY A 145 0.20 2.21 -11.49
C GLY A 145 0.49 1.19 -10.40
N ARG A 146 -0.57 0.63 -9.80
CA ARG A 146 -0.47 -0.49 -8.87
C ARG A 146 -0.64 -1.79 -9.63
N ILE A 147 0.20 -2.77 -9.33
CA ILE A 147 0.03 -4.13 -9.81
C ILE A 147 -0.25 -5.02 -8.60
N ALA A 148 -1.47 -5.56 -8.57
CA ALA A 148 -1.94 -6.49 -7.55
C ALA A 148 -1.82 -7.93 -8.03
N ARG A 149 -1.81 -8.89 -7.10
CA ARG A 149 -1.88 -10.33 -7.42
C ARG A 149 -3.29 -10.77 -7.78
N LEU A 150 -3.39 -11.89 -8.48
CA LEU A 150 -4.65 -12.54 -8.85
C LEU A 150 -5.56 -12.81 -7.63
N ASP A 151 -4.96 -13.26 -6.53
CA ASP A 151 -5.60 -13.62 -5.26
C ASP A 151 -5.75 -12.44 -4.29
N SER A 152 -5.42 -11.22 -4.72
CA SER A 152 -5.49 -10.03 -3.87
C SER A 152 -6.93 -9.68 -3.45
N CYS A 153 -7.05 -8.97 -2.32
CA CYS A 153 -8.33 -8.48 -1.82
C CYS A 153 -8.96 -7.45 -2.75
N GLU A 154 -10.28 -7.22 -2.62
CA GLU A 154 -11.03 -6.36 -3.54
C GLU A 154 -10.47 -4.94 -3.59
N PHE A 155 -9.98 -4.42 -2.46
CA PHE A 155 -9.32 -3.12 -2.42
C PHE A 155 -8.10 -3.03 -3.35
N CYS A 156 -7.23 -4.05 -3.32
CA CYS A 156 -6.06 -4.08 -4.19
C CYS A 156 -6.46 -4.21 -5.66
N ARG A 157 -7.52 -4.97 -5.97
CA ARG A 157 -8.07 -5.11 -7.32
C ARG A 157 -8.63 -3.78 -7.84
N VAL A 158 -9.40 -3.04 -7.04
CA VAL A 158 -9.88 -1.69 -7.39
C VAL A 158 -8.73 -0.73 -7.69
N LEU A 159 -7.62 -0.85 -6.96
CA LEU A 159 -6.48 0.02 -7.17
C LEU A 159 -5.67 -0.38 -8.42
N ALA A 160 -5.53 -1.68 -8.69
CA ALA A 160 -4.83 -2.19 -9.86
C ALA A 160 -5.61 -1.97 -11.17
N SER A 161 -6.95 -1.99 -11.12
CA SER A 161 -7.80 -1.80 -12.30
C SER A 161 -7.68 -0.41 -12.93
N ARG A 162 -7.11 0.58 -12.22
CA ARG A 162 -7.00 1.96 -12.70
C ARG A 162 -5.84 2.20 -13.66
N GLY A 163 -4.87 1.29 -13.76
CA GLY A 163 -3.65 1.51 -14.54
C GLY A 163 -2.78 2.67 -14.04
N ALA A 164 -1.98 3.26 -14.92
CA ALA A 164 -1.02 4.31 -14.59
C ALA A 164 -1.65 5.72 -14.53
N VAL A 165 -2.59 5.93 -13.61
CA VAL A 165 -3.33 7.20 -13.51
C VAL A 165 -2.78 8.16 -12.46
N TYR A 166 -1.84 7.71 -11.62
CA TYR A 166 -1.37 8.50 -10.47
C TYR A 166 -0.17 9.37 -10.87
N GLY A 167 -0.36 10.69 -10.83
CA GLY A 167 0.73 11.66 -10.99
C GLY A 167 1.24 12.26 -9.67
N SER A 168 0.62 11.94 -8.54
CA SER A 168 1.05 12.38 -7.19
C SER A 168 0.34 11.59 -6.07
N GLU A 169 0.89 11.66 -4.85
CA GLU A 169 0.40 10.97 -3.63
C GLU A 169 -1.09 11.27 -3.32
N SER A 170 -1.52 12.51 -3.51
CA SER A 170 -2.86 13.00 -3.14
C SER A 170 -3.99 12.35 -3.94
N ARG A 171 -3.69 11.76 -5.10
CA ARG A 171 -4.66 11.05 -5.94
C ARG A 171 -4.79 9.56 -5.60
N ALA A 172 -3.93 9.03 -4.72
CA ALA A 172 -3.77 7.58 -4.53
C ALA A 172 -3.96 7.04 -3.10
N LEU A 173 -3.94 7.85 -2.03
CA LEU A 173 -3.59 7.34 -0.69
C LEU A 173 -4.52 7.67 0.49
N ARG A 174 -5.83 7.46 0.45
CA ARG A 174 -6.60 7.49 1.71
C ARG A 174 -7.62 6.37 1.84
N VAL A 175 -7.32 5.41 2.71
CA VAL A 175 -8.30 4.48 3.31
C VAL A 175 -9.18 5.28 4.29
N GLY A 176 -10.48 4.98 4.34
CA GLY A 176 -11.41 5.66 5.26
C GLY A 176 -11.93 7.01 4.75
N MET A 177 -12.13 7.17 3.44
CA MET A 177 -12.73 8.38 2.85
C MET A 177 -14.13 8.06 2.33
N ALA A 178 -15.15 8.71 2.90
CA ALA A 178 -16.54 8.61 2.43
C ALA A 178 -16.83 9.54 1.23
N GLY A 179 -15.86 10.37 0.85
CA GLY A 179 -16.01 11.34 -0.25
C GLY A 179 -16.08 12.79 0.27
N MET A 180 -16.44 13.70 -0.64
CA MET A 180 -16.72 15.10 -0.30
C MET A 180 -18.17 15.21 0.18
N GLU A 181 -18.35 15.44 1.47
CA GLU A 181 -19.67 15.67 2.07
C GLU A 181 -19.88 17.15 2.38
N ASN A 182 -21.14 17.56 2.48
CA ASN A 182 -21.51 18.89 2.93
C ASN A 182 -21.05 19.11 4.39
N HIS A 183 -20.36 20.21 4.64
CA HIS A 183 -19.85 20.62 5.94
C HIS A 183 -20.72 21.74 6.51
N TYR A 184 -21.39 21.44 7.62
CA TYR A 184 -22.26 22.37 8.33
C TYR A 184 -21.58 22.82 9.63
N VAL A 185 -21.74 24.08 10.02
CA VAL A 185 -21.17 24.64 11.26
C VAL A 185 -22.19 25.48 12.01
N GLY A 186 -22.00 25.56 13.33
CA GLY A 186 -22.90 26.24 14.27
C GLY A 186 -24.14 25.42 14.59
N ASP A 187 -24.81 25.76 15.69
CA ASP A 187 -25.98 25.03 16.20
C ASP A 187 -27.18 25.06 15.24
N ALA A 188 -27.23 26.07 14.35
CA ALA A 188 -28.23 26.21 13.30
C ALA A 188 -27.91 25.43 12.01
N GLY A 189 -26.76 24.73 11.93
CA GLY A 189 -26.39 23.88 10.80
C GLY A 189 -26.23 24.65 9.48
N THR A 190 -25.46 25.76 9.46
CA THR A 190 -25.25 26.52 8.23
C THR A 190 -24.25 25.80 7.31
N LEU A 191 -24.63 25.56 6.05
CA LEU A 191 -23.75 24.96 5.04
C LEU A 191 -22.58 25.90 4.72
N ARG A 192 -21.35 25.43 4.90
CA ARG A 192 -20.12 26.16 4.56
C ARG A 192 -19.31 25.56 3.41
N GLY A 193 -19.94 24.68 2.64
CA GLY A 193 -19.36 24.05 1.47
C GLY A 193 -19.19 22.55 1.64
N ARG A 194 -18.42 21.93 0.75
CA ARG A 194 -18.11 20.51 0.82
C ARG A 194 -16.73 20.30 1.42
N ARG A 195 -16.64 19.47 2.46
CA ARG A 195 -15.38 19.05 3.07
C ARG A 195 -15.20 17.56 2.85
N LEU A 196 -13.96 17.18 2.62
CA LEU A 196 -13.51 15.80 2.68
C LEU A 196 -13.86 15.23 4.05
N LYS A 197 -14.75 14.24 4.13
CA LYS A 197 -15.12 13.61 5.39
C LYS A 197 -14.51 12.22 5.50
N SER A 198 -13.97 11.94 6.68
CA SER A 198 -13.52 10.62 7.08
C SER A 198 -14.70 9.66 7.09
N GLY A 199 -14.68 8.64 6.25
CA GLY A 199 -15.56 7.49 6.35
C GLY A 199 -15.20 6.62 7.55
N ARG A 200 -16.19 5.89 8.06
CA ARG A 200 -16.00 4.98 9.19
C ARG A 200 -15.15 3.77 8.76
N VAL A 201 -13.97 3.65 9.35
CA VAL A 201 -13.08 2.50 9.20
C VAL A 201 -13.76 1.27 9.81
N ARG A 202 -13.70 0.11 9.13
CA ARG A 202 -14.18 -1.18 9.67
C ARG A 202 -12.95 -1.99 10.10
N GLY A 203 -12.94 -2.45 11.35
CA GLY A 203 -11.79 -3.12 11.99
C GLY A 203 -11.13 -2.22 13.03
N GLU A 204 -9.95 -2.61 13.52
CA GLU A 204 -9.15 -1.87 14.52
C GLU A 204 -8.16 -0.85 13.90
N GLN A 205 -8.35 -0.45 12.64
CA GLN A 205 -7.43 0.43 11.89
C GLN A 205 -7.64 1.93 12.20
N GLN A 206 -6.56 2.72 12.20
CA GLN A 206 -6.63 4.18 12.37
C GLN A 206 -6.87 4.95 11.07
N HIS A 207 -7.40 6.16 11.23
CA HIS A 207 -7.58 7.15 10.17
C HIS A 207 -6.23 7.50 9.51
N ALA A 208 -6.18 7.49 8.16
CA ALA A 208 -5.00 7.78 7.33
C ALA A 208 -3.93 6.67 7.17
N GLU A 209 -4.23 5.42 7.54
CA GLU A 209 -3.37 4.28 7.15
C GLU A 209 -3.38 4.09 5.62
N LYS A 210 -2.18 3.98 5.03
CA LYS A 210 -1.96 4.02 3.57
C LYS A 210 -2.29 2.69 2.86
N TYR A 211 -2.46 1.59 3.60
CA TYR A 211 -2.58 0.22 3.08
C TYR A 211 -3.44 -0.66 4.01
N HIS A 212 -4.05 -1.72 3.47
CA HIS A 212 -4.71 -2.75 4.30
C HIS A 212 -3.70 -3.82 4.75
N ASP A 213 -4.09 -4.57 5.79
CA ASP A 213 -3.37 -5.74 6.30
C ASP A 213 -2.98 -6.70 5.17
N HIS A 214 -1.77 -7.24 5.26
CA HIS A 214 -1.21 -8.18 4.28
C HIS A 214 -1.17 -7.70 2.81
N CYS A 215 -1.11 -6.38 2.55
CA CYS A 215 -0.95 -5.86 1.19
C CYS A 215 0.47 -6.09 0.60
N ARG A 216 0.59 -7.00 -0.39
CA ARG A 216 1.82 -7.27 -1.17
C ARG A 216 1.80 -6.66 -2.58
N CYS A 217 0.97 -5.65 -2.82
CA CYS A 217 0.96 -5.01 -4.13
C CYS A 217 2.24 -4.21 -4.35
N VAL A 218 2.74 -4.25 -5.58
CA VAL A 218 3.86 -3.43 -6.04
C VAL A 218 3.34 -2.29 -6.92
N VAL A 219 4.15 -1.28 -7.14
CA VAL A 219 3.86 -0.20 -8.09
C VAL A 219 4.94 -0.11 -9.16
N ALA A 220 4.60 0.42 -10.32
CA ALA A 220 5.57 0.67 -11.38
C ALA A 220 5.30 2.01 -12.08
N PRO A 221 6.36 2.72 -12.53
CA PRO A 221 6.22 3.94 -13.29
C PRO A 221 5.70 3.67 -14.71
N ALA A 222 5.11 4.68 -15.34
CA ALA A 222 4.66 4.65 -16.72
C ALA A 222 4.58 6.06 -17.31
N GLY A 223 4.72 6.14 -18.64
CA GLY A 223 4.75 7.38 -19.40
C GLY A 223 6.11 7.62 -20.03
N GLY A 224 6.19 8.59 -20.95
CA GLY A 224 7.37 8.75 -21.80
C GLY A 224 7.58 7.48 -22.64
N SER A 225 8.77 6.88 -22.51
CA SER A 225 9.13 5.61 -23.13
C SER A 225 8.86 4.38 -22.26
N LEU A 226 8.28 4.53 -21.06
CA LEU A 226 7.96 3.41 -20.18
C LEU A 226 6.49 3.00 -20.32
N GLU A 227 6.26 1.75 -20.73
CA GLU A 227 4.93 1.16 -20.79
C GLU A 227 4.66 0.30 -19.55
N LEU A 228 3.54 0.57 -18.86
CA LEU A 228 3.09 -0.26 -17.76
C LEU A 228 2.57 -1.59 -18.29
N GLY A 229 3.40 -2.61 -18.28
CA GLY A 229 3.04 -3.96 -18.70
C GLY A 229 2.11 -4.67 -17.72
N LEU A 230 0.84 -4.28 -17.64
CA LEU A 230 -0.14 -4.93 -16.74
C LEU A 230 -0.29 -6.42 -17.05
N PRO A 231 -0.49 -7.28 -16.03
CA PRO A 231 -0.85 -8.67 -16.26
C PRO A 231 -2.23 -8.79 -16.92
N ASP A 232 -2.44 -9.79 -17.78
CA ASP A 232 -3.69 -10.03 -18.51
C ASP A 232 -4.92 -10.13 -17.58
N TYR A 233 -4.74 -10.72 -16.39
CA TYR A 233 -5.82 -10.82 -15.40
C TYR A 233 -6.27 -9.46 -14.82
N THR A 234 -5.58 -8.36 -15.13
CA THR A 234 -5.99 -7.02 -14.71
C THR A 234 -7.28 -6.59 -15.40
N GLU A 235 -7.55 -7.09 -16.61
CA GLU A 235 -8.83 -6.87 -17.30
C GLU A 235 -9.99 -7.40 -16.47
N ARG A 236 -9.82 -8.58 -15.85
CA ARG A 236 -10.82 -9.13 -14.92
C ARG A 236 -11.08 -8.21 -13.73
N PHE A 237 -10.07 -7.51 -13.22
CA PHE A 237 -10.27 -6.53 -12.14
C PHE A 237 -11.05 -5.29 -12.61
N GLN A 238 -10.89 -4.89 -13.87
CA GLN A 238 -11.66 -3.80 -14.48
C GLN A 238 -13.12 -4.20 -14.67
N GLU A 239 -13.36 -5.43 -15.13
CA GLU A 239 -14.70 -6.01 -15.26
C GLU A 239 -15.41 -6.14 -13.91
N GLU A 240 -14.73 -6.70 -12.90
CA GLU A 240 -15.25 -6.81 -11.53
C GLU A 240 -15.58 -5.43 -10.94
N TYR A 241 -14.72 -4.43 -11.16
CA TYR A 241 -14.97 -3.05 -10.74
C TYR A 241 -16.19 -2.46 -11.45
N ALA A 242 -16.28 -2.60 -12.78
CA ALA A 242 -17.39 -2.08 -13.56
C ALA A 242 -18.72 -2.74 -13.17
N ALA A 243 -18.73 -4.05 -12.94
CA ALA A 243 -19.89 -4.78 -12.45
C ALA A 243 -20.30 -4.30 -11.05
N ALA A 244 -19.34 -4.12 -10.14
CA ALA A 244 -19.60 -3.62 -8.80
C ALA A 244 -20.18 -2.20 -8.79
N VAL A 245 -19.68 -1.31 -9.67
CA VAL A 245 -20.23 0.06 -9.82
C VAL A 245 -21.67 0.02 -10.32
N LYS A 246 -22.02 -0.88 -11.25
CA LYS A 246 -23.41 -1.04 -11.75
C LYS A 246 -24.40 -1.53 -10.68
N MET A 247 -23.92 -2.15 -9.60
CA MET A 247 -24.75 -2.56 -8.46
C MET A 247 -25.04 -1.41 -7.49
N LEU A 248 -24.33 -0.28 -7.60
CA LEU A 248 -24.52 0.84 -6.70
C LEU A 248 -25.75 1.67 -7.12
N PRO A 249 -26.52 2.22 -6.17
CA PRO A 249 -27.66 3.08 -6.49
C PRO A 249 -27.26 4.31 -7.31
N ASP A 250 -28.08 4.67 -8.30
CA ASP A 250 -27.87 5.86 -9.11
C ASP A 250 -27.86 7.13 -8.25
N GLY A 251 -26.88 8.00 -8.49
CA GLY A 251 -26.73 9.28 -7.79
C GLY A 251 -25.97 9.23 -6.47
N GLU A 252 -25.61 8.04 -5.96
CA GLU A 252 -24.75 7.92 -4.78
C GLU A 252 -23.25 8.08 -5.14
N PRO A 253 -22.43 8.67 -4.26
CA PRO A 253 -20.98 8.71 -4.44
C PRO A 253 -20.37 7.30 -4.50
N ILE A 254 -19.59 7.02 -5.53
CA ILE A 254 -18.79 5.80 -5.63
C ILE A 254 -17.66 5.85 -4.60
N THR A 255 -17.88 5.23 -3.44
CA THR A 255 -16.87 5.13 -2.38
C THR A 255 -16.12 3.80 -2.47
N MET A 256 -14.87 3.78 -1.98
CA MET A 256 -14.08 2.55 -1.90
C MET A 256 -14.80 1.47 -1.08
N GLN A 257 -15.49 1.86 -0.02
CA GLN A 257 -16.25 0.93 0.82
C GLN A 257 -17.43 0.31 0.07
N ALA A 258 -18.20 1.12 -0.67
CA ALA A 258 -19.35 0.66 -1.44
C ALA A 258 -18.91 -0.32 -2.54
N VAL A 259 -17.88 0.06 -3.31
CA VAL A 259 -17.36 -0.78 -4.41
C VAL A 259 -16.78 -2.09 -3.88
N THR A 260 -15.92 -2.06 -2.86
CA THR A 260 -15.31 -3.29 -2.34
C THR A 260 -16.34 -4.22 -1.69
N ARG A 261 -17.43 -3.71 -1.12
CA ARG A 261 -18.57 -4.52 -0.67
C ARG A 261 -19.26 -5.21 -1.84
N ALA A 262 -19.63 -4.46 -2.88
CA ALA A 262 -20.29 -5.02 -4.07
C ALA A 262 -19.39 -6.06 -4.78
N MET A 263 -18.08 -5.82 -4.89
CA MET A 263 -17.13 -6.79 -5.42
C MET A 263 -17.07 -8.10 -4.61
N ARG A 264 -17.22 -8.04 -3.27
CA ARG A 264 -17.29 -9.25 -2.44
C ARG A 264 -18.58 -10.03 -2.67
N GLU A 265 -19.69 -9.34 -2.93
CA GLU A 265 -20.98 -9.96 -3.22
C GLU A 265 -20.96 -10.69 -4.57
N LEU A 266 -20.32 -10.11 -5.60
CA LEU A 266 -20.14 -10.75 -6.92
C LEU A 266 -19.31 -12.04 -6.90
N ARG A 267 -18.52 -12.26 -5.84
CA ARG A 267 -17.61 -13.41 -5.71
C ARG A 267 -18.18 -14.55 -4.86
N LYS A 268 -19.36 -14.36 -4.25
CA LYS A 268 -20.07 -15.41 -3.51
C LYS A 268 -20.89 -16.26 -4.48
#